data_AF-A0A7R9GZW6-F1
#
_entry.id   AF-A0A7R9GZW6-F1
#
_cell.length_a   1.000
_cell.length_b   1.000
_cell.length_c   1.000
_cell.angle_alpha   90.00
_cell.angle_beta   90.00
_cell.angle_gamma   90.00
#
_symmetry.space_group_name_H-M   'P 1'
#
loop_
_entity.id
_entity.type
_entity.pdbx_description
1 polymer ?
#
loop_
_entity_poly.entity_id
_entity_poly.type
_entity_poly.pdbx_seq_one_letter_code
_entity_poly.pdbx_strand_id
1 'polypeptide(L)'
;MTGRVHVVKTPRSPKSTKPVLLRQVFKQGGIDLFRLGDNILEYNWDFRFYMTTRLRNPHYLPEVAVKVTLLNFMITPQGLQDQLLGILVAKERPELEKKKNELILEGASNKKQLKEIEDKILEVLSTSKGDILQNETAIQILSSSKILSEEIEAKQKVAALTEIEIDEARNQYKAVSKHSSILFFSISELANIEPMYQYSLVWFLHLYNQSITNSAKSDNLLRRLANLNEHFTNSIYRNVCRSLFEKDKIVFSLVLCVGILMAERMDLWKNIRCKIQAVFPQALAANFRNMERRVPLCLYAQNKLDEDTWQFLLTGGVALDNPYPNPDPTWLGDKSWAEIVRASGLKNLNGLKEEVNSNISAWKEYYDDPNPQDLSPPPPFDKAGGLDKLVILRSLRPDKVVPAVQGFIVDHMGQQYIEPPTFDLAGSYNDSNCCSPLVFILSPGSDPMAGLLKFAGDQGFEQKDLQTISLGQGQ
;
A
#
# COMPACT_ATOMS: atom_id res chain seq x y z
N MET A 1 -39.35 -5.97 -9.48
CA MET A 1 -38.29 -5.59 -8.55
C MET A 1 -38.69 -4.27 -7.92
N THR A 2 -38.91 -4.22 -6.60
CA THR A 2 -39.00 -2.94 -5.88
C THR A 2 -37.75 -2.11 -6.21
N GLY A 3 -37.82 -0.79 -6.38
CA GLY A 3 -36.70 0.11 -6.73
C GLY A 3 -35.54 0.17 -5.70
N ARG A 4 -35.08 -1.00 -5.27
CA ARG A 4 -34.06 -1.25 -4.28
C ARG A 4 -32.75 -1.54 -5.00
N VAL A 5 -31.67 -1.11 -4.37
CA VAL A 5 -30.31 -1.41 -4.81
C VAL A 5 -29.96 -2.82 -4.33
N HIS A 6 -29.54 -3.69 -5.25
CA HIS A 6 -29.09 -5.05 -4.90
C HIS A 6 -27.58 -5.16 -5.08
N VAL A 7 -26.90 -5.59 -4.01
CA VAL A 7 -25.44 -5.84 -4.00
C VAL A 7 -25.20 -7.34 -3.85
N VAL A 8 -24.60 -7.97 -4.85
CA VAL A 8 -24.26 -9.40 -4.82
C VAL A 8 -22.76 -9.56 -4.59
N LYS A 9 -22.38 -10.35 -3.59
CA LYS A 9 -21.00 -10.83 -3.39
C LYS A 9 -20.80 -12.09 -4.20
N THR A 10 -19.94 -12.02 -5.21
CA THR A 10 -19.43 -13.14 -6.04
C THR A 10 -20.51 -14.15 -6.49
N PRO A 11 -21.14 -13.98 -7.68
CA PRO A 11 -22.14 -14.93 -8.13
C PRO A 11 -21.52 -16.30 -8.44
N ARG A 12 -22.12 -17.37 -7.89
CA ARG A 12 -21.71 -18.77 -8.11
C ARG A 12 -21.87 -19.23 -9.57
N SER A 13 -22.71 -18.57 -10.38
CA SER A 13 -22.73 -18.80 -11.82
C SER A 13 -23.16 -17.54 -12.60
N PRO A 14 -22.45 -17.17 -13.69
CA PRO A 14 -22.84 -16.03 -14.52
C PRO A 14 -24.05 -16.32 -15.42
N LYS A 15 -24.46 -17.59 -15.59
CA LYS A 15 -25.53 -17.99 -16.52
C LYS A 15 -26.92 -17.55 -16.07
N SER A 16 -27.24 -17.63 -14.78
CA SER A 16 -28.54 -17.22 -14.25
C SER A 16 -28.73 -15.70 -14.23
N THR A 17 -27.63 -14.94 -14.13
CA THR A 17 -27.66 -13.46 -14.10
C THR A 17 -27.56 -12.83 -15.49
N LYS A 18 -27.29 -13.61 -16.56
CA LYS A 18 -27.16 -13.10 -17.94
C LYS A 18 -28.31 -12.18 -18.38
N PRO A 19 -29.60 -12.51 -18.14
CA PRO A 19 -30.65 -11.67 -18.68
C PRO A 19 -30.70 -10.31 -17.93
N VAL A 20 -30.32 -10.27 -16.65
CA VAL A 20 -30.23 -9.03 -15.85
C VAL A 20 -29.11 -8.14 -16.35
N LEU A 21 -27.94 -8.74 -16.62
CA LEU A 21 -26.77 -8.03 -17.13
C LEU A 21 -27.01 -7.46 -18.53
N LEU A 22 -27.80 -8.17 -19.36
CA LEU A 22 -28.14 -7.75 -20.71
C LEU A 22 -29.36 -6.81 -20.80
N ARG A 23 -30.01 -6.50 -19.66
CA ARG A 23 -31.26 -5.73 -19.60
C ARG A 23 -32.30 -6.23 -20.62
N GLN A 24 -32.54 -7.54 -20.66
CA GLN A 24 -33.51 -8.16 -21.58
C GLN A 24 -34.98 -7.91 -21.13
N VAL A 25 -35.39 -6.65 -21.14
CA VAL A 25 -36.73 -6.19 -20.76
C VAL A 25 -37.67 -6.30 -21.96
N PHE A 26 -38.91 -6.74 -21.73
CA PHE A 26 -39.96 -6.80 -22.73
C PHE A 26 -41.26 -6.21 -22.17
N LYS A 27 -42.09 -5.64 -23.05
CA LYS A 27 -43.38 -5.05 -22.68
C LYS A 27 -44.50 -6.08 -22.80
N GLN A 28 -45.28 -6.26 -21.74
CA GLN A 28 -46.53 -7.01 -21.77
C GLN A 28 -47.59 -6.24 -20.98
N GLY A 29 -48.73 -5.94 -21.61
CA GLY A 29 -49.83 -5.22 -20.94
C GLY A 29 -49.48 -3.79 -20.51
N GLY A 30 -48.54 -3.12 -21.17
CA GLY A 30 -48.11 -1.75 -20.84
C GLY A 30 -47.11 -1.64 -19.69
N ILE A 31 -46.76 -2.76 -19.05
CA ILE A 31 -45.75 -2.85 -17.99
C ILE A 31 -44.47 -3.44 -18.56
N ASP A 32 -43.33 -2.84 -18.21
CA ASP A 32 -42.00 -3.37 -18.51
C ASP A 32 -41.73 -4.58 -17.61
N LEU A 33 -41.52 -5.75 -18.19
CA LEU A 33 -41.28 -7.01 -17.49
C LEU A 33 -39.93 -7.60 -17.91
N PHE A 34 -39.40 -8.46 -17.06
CA PHE A 34 -38.12 -9.10 -17.26
C PHE A 34 -38.18 -10.56 -16.79
N ARG A 35 -37.55 -11.47 -17.55
CA ARG A 35 -37.53 -12.92 -17.25
C ARG A 35 -36.23 -13.31 -16.55
N LEU A 36 -36.34 -13.85 -15.34
CA LEU A 36 -35.23 -14.40 -14.56
C LEU A 36 -35.45 -15.90 -14.33
N GLY A 37 -34.82 -16.75 -15.13
CA GLY A 37 -35.12 -18.19 -15.14
C GLY A 37 -36.57 -18.43 -15.57
N ASP A 38 -37.34 -19.11 -14.73
CA ASP A 38 -38.76 -19.38 -14.98
C ASP A 38 -39.70 -18.27 -14.48
N ASN A 39 -39.18 -17.30 -13.73
CA ASN A 39 -39.98 -16.23 -13.13
C ASN A 39 -40.03 -14.99 -14.04
N ILE A 40 -41.24 -14.44 -14.22
CA ILE A 40 -41.47 -13.15 -14.88
C ILE A 40 -41.68 -12.09 -13.79
N LEU A 41 -40.89 -11.03 -13.81
CA LEU A 41 -40.89 -9.98 -12.79
C LEU A 41 -41.06 -8.60 -13.43
N GLU A 42 -41.80 -7.71 -12.79
CA GLU A 42 -41.90 -6.30 -13.19
C GLU A 42 -40.55 -5.59 -13.08
N TYR A 43 -40.17 -4.86 -14.11
CA TYR A 43 -38.93 -4.11 -14.18
C TYR A 43 -39.17 -2.66 -13.75
N ASN A 44 -38.36 -2.17 -12.81
CA ASN A 44 -38.37 -0.78 -12.38
C ASN A 44 -37.11 -0.09 -12.93
N TRP A 45 -37.27 1.06 -13.58
CA TRP A 45 -36.17 1.84 -14.17
C TRP A 45 -35.18 2.40 -13.16
N ASP A 46 -35.58 2.56 -11.89
CA ASP A 46 -34.70 3.00 -10.80
C ASP A 46 -33.85 1.86 -10.21
N PHE A 47 -34.09 0.61 -10.63
CA PHE A 47 -33.33 -0.53 -10.16
C PHE A 47 -31.86 -0.45 -10.57
N ARG A 48 -30.96 -0.61 -9.59
CA ARG A 48 -29.51 -0.71 -9.82
C ARG A 48 -28.96 -2.01 -9.26
N PHE A 49 -28.14 -2.67 -10.07
CA PHE A 49 -27.50 -3.93 -9.74
C PHE A 49 -25.99 -3.72 -9.60
N TYR A 50 -25.46 -4.01 -8.41
CA TYR A 50 -24.02 -3.95 -8.13
C TYR A 50 -23.48 -5.34 -7.82
N MET A 51 -22.31 -5.64 -8.38
CA MET A 51 -21.57 -6.87 -8.10
C MET A 51 -20.24 -6.53 -7.46
N THR A 52 -19.90 -7.26 -6.41
CA THR A 52 -18.61 -7.12 -5.72
C THR A 52 -17.87 -8.44 -5.72
N THR A 53 -16.55 -8.38 -5.90
CA THR A 53 -15.65 -9.52 -5.81
C THR A 53 -14.54 -9.21 -4.82
N ARG A 54 -14.09 -10.24 -4.09
CA ARG A 54 -12.94 -10.16 -3.18
C ARG A 54 -11.64 -10.61 -3.84
N LEU A 55 -11.71 -11.11 -5.08
CA LEU A 55 -10.52 -11.51 -5.83
C LEU A 55 -9.72 -10.26 -6.21
N ARG A 56 -8.40 -10.26 -5.95
CA ARG A 56 -7.51 -9.14 -6.29
C ARG A 56 -7.39 -8.92 -7.79
N ASN A 57 -7.33 -9.99 -8.57
CA ASN A 57 -7.21 -9.95 -10.02
C ASN A 57 -8.18 -10.96 -10.69
N PRO A 58 -9.49 -10.65 -10.71
CA PRO A 58 -10.47 -11.51 -11.35
C PRO A 58 -10.30 -11.47 -12.87
N HIS A 59 -10.12 -12.63 -13.51
CA HIS A 59 -10.14 -12.70 -14.97
C HIS A 59 -11.58 -12.78 -15.47
N TYR A 60 -12.02 -11.74 -16.20
CA TYR A 60 -13.29 -11.75 -16.92
C TYR A 60 -13.06 -12.08 -18.39
N LEU A 61 -13.94 -12.92 -18.96
CA LEU A 61 -13.97 -13.13 -20.41
C LEU A 61 -14.39 -11.81 -21.10
N PRO A 62 -13.88 -11.50 -22.31
CA PRO A 62 -14.26 -10.30 -23.05
C PRO A 62 -15.77 -10.17 -23.23
N GLU A 63 -16.49 -11.29 -23.42
CA GLU A 63 -17.95 -11.33 -23.51
C GLU A 63 -18.65 -10.74 -22.27
N VAL A 64 -18.08 -10.93 -21.08
CA VAL A 64 -18.62 -10.39 -19.82
C VAL A 64 -18.18 -8.95 -19.64
N ALA A 65 -16.92 -8.63 -19.93
CA ALA A 65 -16.34 -7.30 -19.75
C ALA A 65 -17.02 -6.22 -20.62
N VAL A 66 -17.52 -6.58 -21.82
CA VAL A 66 -18.29 -5.66 -22.66
C VAL A 66 -19.70 -5.39 -22.11
N LYS A 67 -20.25 -6.30 -21.31
CA LYS A 67 -21.63 -6.20 -20.79
C LYS A 67 -21.74 -5.46 -19.46
N VAL A 68 -20.62 -5.26 -18.76
CA VAL A 68 -20.61 -4.66 -17.42
C VAL A 68 -19.56 -3.56 -17.35
N THR A 69 -19.87 -2.50 -16.61
CA THR A 69 -18.85 -1.49 -16.27
C THR A 69 -18.04 -2.00 -15.08
N LEU A 70 -16.75 -2.27 -15.30
CA LEU A 70 -15.82 -2.67 -14.24
C LEU A 70 -15.31 -1.44 -13.49
N LEU A 71 -15.48 -1.43 -12.17
CA LEU A 71 -14.93 -0.41 -11.28
C LEU A 71 -13.78 -1.02 -10.48
N ASN A 72 -12.61 -0.39 -10.55
CA ASN A 72 -11.45 -0.83 -9.78
C ASN A 72 -11.45 -0.17 -8.39
N PHE A 73 -11.68 -0.98 -7.35
CA PHE A 73 -11.60 -0.57 -5.94
C PHE A 73 -10.27 -0.97 -5.29
N MET A 74 -9.25 -1.31 -6.07
CA MET A 74 -7.91 -1.56 -5.56
C MET A 74 -7.38 -0.32 -4.84
N ILE A 75 -6.93 -0.51 -3.61
CA ILE A 75 -6.32 0.55 -2.81
C ILE A 75 -5.02 0.97 -3.50
N THR A 76 -4.92 2.24 -3.88
CA THR A 76 -3.71 2.80 -4.49
C THR A 76 -2.77 3.34 -3.41
N PRO A 77 -1.43 3.32 -3.63
CA PRO A 77 -0.48 3.88 -2.67
C PRO A 77 -0.73 5.34 -2.33
N GLN A 78 -1.08 6.15 -3.33
CA GLN A 78 -1.42 7.55 -3.16
C GLN A 78 -2.72 7.72 -2.38
N GLY A 79 -3.77 6.97 -2.73
CA GLY A 79 -5.07 7.06 -2.05
C GLY A 79 -4.99 6.66 -0.57
N LEU A 80 -4.23 5.60 -0.26
CA LEU A 80 -3.98 5.20 1.13
C LEU A 80 -3.13 6.23 1.87
N GLN A 81 -2.09 6.77 1.24
CA GLN A 81 -1.26 7.81 1.84
C GLN A 81 -2.09 9.04 2.22
N ASP A 82 -2.97 9.50 1.33
CA ASP A 82 -3.82 10.67 1.59
C ASP A 82 -4.84 10.38 2.70
N GLN A 83 -5.38 9.16 2.76
CA GLN A 83 -6.25 8.70 3.85
C GLN A 83 -5.52 8.68 5.21
N LEU A 84 -4.30 8.12 5.25
CA LEU A 84 -3.48 8.05 6.46
C LEU A 84 -3.03 9.44 6.93
N LEU A 85 -2.77 10.34 5.99
CA LEU A 85 -2.44 11.74 6.29
C LEU A 85 -3.62 12.46 6.94
N GLY A 86 -4.83 12.29 6.40
CA GLY A 86 -6.05 12.83 7.01
C GLY A 86 -6.23 12.35 8.44
N ILE A 87 -6.09 11.04 8.69
CA ILE A 87 -6.22 10.45 10.03
C ILE A 87 -5.17 11.00 11.00
N LEU A 88 -3.92 11.09 10.56
CA LEU A 88 -2.81 11.59 11.38
C LEU A 88 -3.01 13.07 11.74
N VAL A 89 -3.33 13.91 10.76
CA VAL A 89 -3.56 15.34 10.97
C VAL A 89 -4.79 15.55 11.87
N ALA A 90 -5.87 14.80 11.67
CA ALA A 90 -7.05 14.88 12.52
C ALA A 90 -6.75 14.59 14.00
N LYS A 91 -5.76 13.72 14.28
CA LYS A 91 -5.33 13.36 15.64
C LYS A 91 -4.30 14.33 16.22
N GLU A 92 -3.31 14.75 15.45
CA GLU A 92 -2.22 15.62 15.91
C GLU A 92 -2.60 17.10 15.92
N ARG A 93 -3.37 17.56 14.93
CA ARG A 93 -3.81 18.94 14.77
C ARG A 93 -5.29 19.01 14.37
N PRO A 94 -6.21 18.70 15.29
CA PRO A 94 -7.65 18.68 15.00
C PRO A 94 -8.19 20.01 14.50
N GLU A 95 -7.63 21.13 14.97
CA GLU A 95 -8.04 22.48 14.55
C GLU A 95 -7.77 22.75 13.06
N LEU A 96 -6.65 22.26 12.51
CA LEU A 96 -6.37 22.38 11.07
C LEU A 96 -7.36 21.58 10.23
N GLU A 97 -7.71 20.38 10.69
CA GLU A 97 -8.65 19.51 9.97
C GLU A 97 -10.08 20.06 10.01
N LYS A 98 -10.52 20.61 11.16
CA LYS A 98 -11.81 21.33 11.26
C LYS A 98 -11.87 22.51 10.31
N LYS A 99 -10.84 23.38 10.34
CA LYS A 99 -10.77 24.55 9.46
C LYS A 99 -10.78 24.16 7.99
N LYS A 100 -10.10 23.07 7.63
CA LYS A 100 -10.14 22.52 6.27
C LYS A 100 -11.56 22.09 5.86
N ASN A 101 -12.25 21.35 6.72
CA ASN A 101 -13.61 20.89 6.46
C ASN A 101 -14.60 22.05 6.34
N GLU A 102 -14.45 23.08 7.17
CA GLU A 102 -15.23 24.33 7.07
C GLU A 102 -15.01 25.02 5.72
N LEU A 103 -13.76 25.19 5.28
CA LEU A 103 -13.43 25.77 3.97
C LEU A 103 -14.00 24.95 2.80
N ILE A 104 -14.03 23.62 2.90
CA ILE A 104 -14.62 22.76 1.88
C ILE A 104 -16.13 22.98 1.77
N LEU A 105 -16.82 23.06 2.92
CA LEU A 105 -18.26 23.31 2.96
C LEU A 105 -18.61 24.71 2.45
N GLU A 106 -17.84 25.72 2.86
CA GLU A 106 -18.00 27.10 2.39
C GLU A 106 -17.71 27.21 0.89
N GLY A 107 -16.64 26.60 0.40
CA GLY A 107 -16.30 26.56 -1.02
C GLY A 107 -17.38 25.89 -1.88
N ALA A 108 -18.02 24.82 -1.38
CA ALA A 108 -19.14 24.18 -2.04
C ALA A 108 -20.40 25.07 -2.06
N SER A 109 -20.69 25.76 -0.94
CA SER A 109 -21.80 26.72 -0.84
C SER A 109 -21.60 27.90 -1.79
N ASN A 110 -20.41 28.49 -1.80
CA ASN A 110 -20.04 29.61 -2.67
C ASN A 110 -20.13 29.23 -4.17
N LYS A 111 -19.66 28.04 -4.55
CA LYS A 111 -19.81 27.54 -5.94
C LYS A 111 -21.27 27.33 -6.33
N LYS A 112 -22.10 26.85 -5.40
CA LYS A 112 -23.54 26.70 -5.63
C LYS A 112 -24.21 28.06 -5.82
N GLN A 113 -23.88 29.04 -4.98
CA GLN A 113 -24.41 30.41 -5.09
C GLN A 113 -24.02 31.08 -6.41
N LEU A 114 -22.77 30.96 -6.85
CA LEU A 114 -22.34 31.49 -8.15
C LEU A 114 -23.17 30.90 -9.29
N LYS A 115 -23.41 29.58 -9.28
CA LYS A 115 -24.24 28.94 -10.29
C LYS A 115 -25.70 29.41 -10.23
N GLU A 116 -26.27 29.55 -9.04
CA GLU A 116 -27.63 30.09 -8.88
C GLU A 116 -27.74 31.54 -9.38
N ILE A 117 -26.69 32.35 -9.21
CA ILE A 117 -26.63 33.71 -9.76
C ILE A 117 -26.56 33.65 -11.29
N GLU A 118 -25.70 32.81 -11.87
CA GLU A 118 -25.61 32.60 -13.32
C GLU A 118 -26.96 32.16 -13.92
N ASP A 119 -27.61 31.17 -13.30
CA ASP A 119 -28.91 30.66 -13.73
C ASP A 119 -30.00 31.76 -13.66
N LYS A 120 -30.00 32.59 -12.61
CA LYS A 120 -30.90 33.75 -12.48
C LYS A 120 -30.65 34.81 -13.56
N ILE A 121 -29.39 35.10 -13.88
CA ILE A 121 -29.03 36.05 -14.94
C ILE A 121 -29.55 35.52 -16.29
N LEU A 122 -29.35 34.24 -16.59
CA LEU A 122 -29.85 33.59 -17.80
C LEU A 122 -31.39 33.60 -17.86
N GLU A 123 -32.07 33.35 -16.74
CA GLU A 123 -33.53 33.39 -16.64
C GLU A 123 -34.06 34.79 -16.96
N VAL A 124 -33.49 35.83 -16.36
CA VAL A 124 -33.88 37.23 -16.60
C VAL A 124 -33.63 37.62 -18.06
N LEU A 125 -32.50 37.23 -18.64
CA LEU A 125 -32.19 37.50 -20.05
C LEU A 125 -33.12 36.75 -21.02
N SER A 126 -33.51 35.51 -20.71
CA SER A 126 -34.39 34.70 -21.54
C SER A 126 -35.86 35.12 -21.49
N THR A 127 -36.31 35.59 -20.32
CA THR A 127 -37.69 36.04 -20.08
C THR A 127 -37.94 37.43 -20.66
N SER A 128 -36.89 38.25 -20.77
CA SER A 128 -36.95 39.60 -21.32
C SER A 128 -37.06 39.58 -22.86
N LYS A 129 -38.24 39.23 -23.39
CA LYS A 129 -38.61 39.44 -24.80
C LYS A 129 -38.98 40.92 -25.02
N GLY A 130 -38.01 41.83 -24.96
CA GLY A 130 -38.22 43.27 -25.12
C GLY A 130 -36.94 44.08 -24.85
N ASP A 131 -37.05 45.41 -24.88
CA ASP A 131 -35.91 46.32 -24.60
C ASP A 131 -35.51 46.24 -23.13
N ILE A 132 -34.39 45.58 -22.87
CA ILE A 132 -33.88 45.21 -21.54
C ILE A 132 -33.60 46.48 -20.69
N LEU A 133 -33.34 47.60 -21.36
CA LEU A 133 -33.09 48.90 -20.73
C LEU A 133 -34.31 49.49 -20.02
N GLN A 134 -35.53 49.03 -20.33
CA GLN A 134 -36.75 49.54 -19.68
C GLN A 134 -37.21 48.70 -18.49
N ASN A 135 -36.62 47.52 -18.28
CA ASN A 135 -37.02 46.64 -17.19
C ASN A 135 -36.18 46.92 -15.95
N GLU A 136 -36.63 47.87 -15.13
CA GLU A 136 -35.96 48.30 -13.90
C GLU A 136 -35.65 47.12 -12.96
N THR A 137 -36.54 46.12 -12.91
CA THR A 137 -36.35 44.91 -12.10
C THR A 137 -35.18 44.05 -12.61
N ALA A 138 -35.02 43.91 -13.92
CA ALA A 138 -33.89 43.20 -14.52
C ALA A 138 -32.57 43.92 -14.22
N ILE A 139 -32.55 45.26 -14.30
CA ILE A 139 -31.36 46.08 -14.02
C ILE A 139 -30.94 45.96 -12.54
N GLN A 140 -31.89 45.98 -11.59
CA GLN A 140 -31.60 45.79 -10.17
C GLN A 140 -31.12 44.37 -9.84
N ILE A 141 -31.71 43.34 -10.44
CA ILE A 141 -31.29 41.95 -10.24
C ILE A 141 -29.88 41.72 -10.81
N LEU A 142 -29.58 42.26 -12.00
CA LEU A 142 -28.26 42.17 -12.61
C LEU A 142 -27.20 42.93 -11.79
N SER A 143 -27.51 44.13 -11.28
CA SER A 143 -26.55 44.92 -10.49
C SER A 143 -26.25 44.28 -9.13
N SER A 144 -27.28 43.84 -8.40
CA SER A 144 -27.11 43.14 -7.12
C SER A 144 -26.40 41.78 -7.29
N SER A 145 -26.71 41.04 -8.36
CA SER A 145 -26.05 39.78 -8.72
C SER A 145 -24.56 39.97 -9.03
N LYS A 146 -24.21 41.05 -9.75
CA LYS A 146 -22.82 41.38 -10.07
C LYS A 146 -22.01 41.67 -8.80
N ILE A 147 -22.55 42.50 -7.90
CA ILE A 147 -21.88 42.83 -6.62
C ILE A 147 -21.67 41.57 -5.78
N LEU A 148 -22.70 40.72 -5.64
CA LEU A 148 -22.59 39.48 -4.88
C LEU A 148 -21.57 38.51 -5.50
N SER A 149 -21.52 38.41 -6.83
CA SER A 149 -20.53 37.59 -7.53
C SER A 149 -19.11 38.07 -7.29
N GLU A 150 -18.85 39.39 -7.37
CA GLU A 150 -17.54 39.98 -7.08
C GLU A 150 -17.11 39.73 -5.62
N GLU A 151 -18.04 39.81 -4.67
CA GLU A 151 -17.79 39.50 -3.25
C GLU A 151 -17.45 38.01 -3.04
N ILE A 152 -18.19 37.09 -3.67
CA ILE A 152 -17.94 35.65 -3.57
C ILE A 152 -16.60 35.30 -4.23
N GLU A 153 -16.26 35.90 -5.36
CA GLU A 153 -14.94 35.71 -6.00
C GLU A 153 -13.80 36.18 -5.09
N ALA A 154 -13.96 37.31 -4.40
CA ALA A 154 -12.98 37.80 -3.44
C ALA A 154 -12.82 36.82 -2.26
N LYS A 155 -13.92 36.32 -1.69
CA LYS A 155 -13.91 35.30 -0.64
C LYS A 155 -13.25 33.99 -1.11
N GLN A 156 -13.51 33.56 -2.34
CA GLN A 156 -12.88 32.36 -2.91
C GLN A 156 -11.37 32.52 -3.08
N LYS A 157 -10.88 33.71 -3.46
CA LYS A 157 -9.43 33.97 -3.55
C LYS A 157 -8.75 33.84 -2.18
N VAL A 158 -9.36 34.39 -1.13
CA VAL A 158 -8.84 34.28 0.26
C VAL A 158 -8.88 32.83 0.75
N ALA A 159 -9.99 32.11 0.48
CA ALA A 159 -10.13 30.70 0.83
C ALA A 159 -9.06 29.84 0.14
N ALA A 160 -8.75 30.09 -1.14
CA ALA A 160 -7.72 29.39 -1.88
C ALA A 160 -6.31 29.60 -1.31
N LEU A 161 -5.97 30.83 -0.90
CA LEU A 161 -4.70 31.10 -0.22
C LEU A 161 -4.62 30.38 1.13
N THR A 162 -5.70 30.40 1.89
CA THR A 162 -5.79 29.70 3.18
C THR A 162 -5.69 28.18 3.02
N GLU A 163 -6.24 27.62 1.95
CA GLU A 163 -6.15 26.20 1.61
C GLU A 163 -4.69 25.78 1.35
N ILE A 164 -3.92 26.61 0.63
CA ILE A 164 -2.49 26.37 0.39
C ILE A 164 -1.71 26.34 1.71
N GLU A 165 -1.92 27.31 2.61
CA GLU A 165 -1.25 27.34 3.91
C GLU A 165 -1.59 26.10 4.77
N ILE A 166 -2.86 25.69 4.76
CA ILE A 166 -3.30 24.48 5.45
C ILE A 166 -2.63 23.23 4.85
N ASP A 167 -2.57 23.13 3.53
CA ASP A 167 -1.95 22.00 2.86
C ASP A 167 -0.43 21.97 3.06
N GLU A 168 0.25 23.11 3.13
CA GLU A 168 1.65 23.21 3.53
C GLU A 168 1.87 22.69 4.97
N ALA A 169 1.01 23.08 5.91
CA ALA A 169 1.05 22.57 7.28
C ALA A 169 0.76 21.06 7.35
N ARG A 170 -0.12 20.53 6.48
CA ARG A 170 -0.40 19.09 6.38
C ARG A 170 0.76 18.32 5.75
N ASN A 171 1.41 18.91 4.75
CA ASN A 171 2.54 18.29 4.04
C ASN A 171 3.73 17.99 4.96
N GLN A 172 3.85 18.68 6.09
CA GLN A 172 4.83 18.36 7.13
C GLN A 172 4.70 16.93 7.69
N TYR A 173 3.48 16.36 7.72
CA TYR A 173 3.20 15.00 8.22
C TYR A 173 3.19 13.94 7.10
N LYS A 174 3.36 14.35 5.85
CA LYS A 174 3.27 13.47 4.67
C LYS A 174 4.27 12.33 4.69
N ALA A 175 5.44 12.56 5.29
CA ALA A 175 6.50 11.55 5.44
C ALA A 175 6.02 10.32 6.23
N VAL A 176 5.32 10.51 7.35
CA VAL A 176 4.79 9.41 8.19
C VAL A 176 3.71 8.63 7.45
N SER A 177 2.87 9.33 6.71
CA SER A 177 1.78 8.70 5.94
C SER A 177 2.33 7.89 4.77
N LYS A 178 3.40 8.37 4.13
CA LYS A 178 4.13 7.64 3.08
C LYS A 178 4.76 6.37 3.65
N HIS A 179 5.49 6.49 4.76
CA HIS A 179 6.11 5.36 5.48
C HIS A 179 5.07 4.28 5.80
N SER A 180 3.94 4.70 6.38
CA SER A 180 2.84 3.80 6.75
C SER A 180 2.19 3.14 5.52
N SER A 181 2.02 3.87 4.41
CA SER A 181 1.51 3.29 3.16
C SER A 181 2.41 2.16 2.65
N ILE A 182 3.73 2.35 2.70
CA ILE A 182 4.70 1.31 2.30
C ILE A 182 4.56 0.07 3.18
N LEU A 183 4.50 0.24 4.51
CA LEU A 183 4.31 -0.89 5.43
C LEU A 183 3.06 -1.70 5.09
N PHE A 184 1.93 -1.04 4.76
CA PHE A 184 0.70 -1.73 4.39
C PHE A 184 0.86 -2.59 3.13
N PHE A 185 1.53 -2.07 2.09
CA PHE A 185 1.72 -2.81 0.85
C PHE A 185 2.75 -3.94 1.02
N SER A 186 3.82 -3.72 1.79
CA SER A 186 4.77 -4.78 2.16
C SER A 186 4.07 -5.96 2.84
N ILE A 187 3.13 -5.69 3.76
CA ILE A 187 2.35 -6.74 4.43
C ILE A 187 1.32 -7.37 3.48
N SER A 188 0.71 -6.58 2.59
CA SER A 188 -0.28 -7.07 1.63
C SER A 188 0.30 -8.06 0.63
N GLU A 189 1.60 -7.97 0.34
CA GLU A 189 2.34 -8.89 -0.52
C GLU A 189 2.62 -10.24 0.14
N LEU A 190 2.56 -10.35 1.47
CA LEU A 190 2.78 -11.63 2.18
C LEU A 190 1.78 -12.71 1.79
N ALA A 191 0.58 -12.32 1.34
CA ALA A 191 -0.42 -13.25 0.81
C ALA A 191 0.08 -14.04 -0.42
N ASN A 192 1.14 -13.57 -1.10
CA ASN A 192 1.79 -14.29 -2.20
C ASN A 192 2.70 -15.42 -1.70
N ILE A 193 3.17 -15.36 -0.45
CA ILE A 193 3.96 -16.43 0.18
C ILE A 193 3.01 -17.52 0.66
N GLU A 194 2.05 -17.15 1.50
CA GLU A 194 1.04 -18.06 2.02
C GLU A 194 -0.33 -17.36 1.99
N PRO A 195 -1.37 -17.94 1.36
CA PRO A 195 -2.69 -17.34 1.26
C PRO A 195 -3.34 -16.98 2.61
N MET A 196 -2.88 -17.55 3.72
CA MET A 196 -3.32 -17.23 5.08
C MET A 196 -2.89 -15.83 5.55
N TYR A 197 -1.83 -15.26 4.98
CA TYR A 197 -1.27 -13.96 5.37
C TYR A 197 -2.07 -12.81 4.77
N GLN A 198 -3.32 -12.66 5.22
CA GLN A 198 -4.23 -11.61 4.78
C GLN A 198 -4.58 -10.70 5.94
N TYR A 199 -4.32 -9.41 5.74
CA TYR A 199 -4.58 -8.37 6.73
C TYR A 199 -5.57 -7.36 6.14
N SER A 200 -6.55 -6.96 6.94
CA SER A 200 -7.56 -6.00 6.50
C SER A 200 -7.07 -4.56 6.66
N LEU A 201 -7.51 -3.66 5.76
CA LEU A 201 -7.25 -2.23 5.92
C LEU A 201 -7.82 -1.70 7.24
N VAL A 202 -8.99 -2.19 7.67
CA VAL A 202 -9.63 -1.74 8.92
C VAL A 202 -8.75 -2.05 10.14
N TRP A 203 -8.19 -3.26 10.19
CA TRP A 203 -7.24 -3.65 11.23
C TRP A 203 -5.98 -2.77 11.20
N PHE A 204 -5.42 -2.54 10.01
CA PHE A 204 -4.24 -1.68 9.84
C PHE A 204 -4.50 -0.25 10.32
N LEU A 205 -5.65 0.33 9.98
CA LEU A 205 -6.05 1.67 10.42
C LEU A 205 -6.29 1.75 11.93
N HIS A 206 -6.79 0.67 12.54
CA HIS A 206 -6.93 0.60 13.99
C HIS A 206 -5.55 0.65 14.66
N LEU A 207 -4.62 -0.18 14.21
CA LEU A 207 -3.25 -0.21 14.75
C LEU A 207 -2.52 1.12 14.54
N TYR A 208 -2.75 1.78 13.40
CA TYR A 208 -2.22 3.11 13.12
C TYR A 208 -2.74 4.16 14.12
N ASN A 209 -4.04 4.17 14.41
CA ASN A 209 -4.63 5.07 15.41
C ASN A 209 -4.10 4.81 16.83
N GLN A 210 -3.98 3.54 17.22
CA GLN A 210 -3.37 3.17 18.50
C GLN A 210 -1.92 3.64 18.59
N SER A 211 -1.16 3.47 17.50
CA SER A 211 0.26 3.85 17.45
C SER A 211 0.46 5.36 17.53
N ILE A 212 -0.43 6.16 16.93
CA ILE A 212 -0.42 7.63 17.11
C ILE A 212 -0.63 8.00 18.58
N THR A 213 -1.53 7.31 19.27
CA THR A 213 -1.91 7.62 20.66
C THR A 213 -0.84 7.18 21.66
N ASN A 214 -0.24 6.00 21.46
CA ASN A 214 0.67 5.36 22.41
C ASN A 214 2.16 5.69 22.19
N SER A 215 2.51 6.28 21.04
CA SER A 215 3.89 6.67 20.74
C SER A 215 4.36 7.86 21.60
N ALA A 216 5.67 7.94 21.81
CA ALA A 216 6.28 9.01 22.60
C ALA A 216 6.03 10.39 21.98
N LYS A 217 5.44 11.29 22.79
CA LYS A 217 5.17 12.69 22.41
C LYS A 217 6.45 13.53 22.44
N SER A 218 6.51 14.55 21.59
CA SER A 218 7.65 15.46 21.47
C SER A 218 7.19 16.79 20.89
N ASP A 219 7.71 17.90 21.42
CA ASP A 219 7.43 19.25 20.91
C ASP A 219 8.15 19.54 19.59
N ASN A 220 9.30 18.89 19.36
CA ASN A 220 9.98 18.95 18.08
C ASN A 220 9.27 18.03 17.08
N LEU A 221 8.76 18.62 15.99
CA LEU A 221 8.06 17.91 14.93
C LEU A 221 8.88 16.76 14.33
N LEU A 222 10.14 16.99 13.94
CA LEU A 222 10.96 15.96 13.30
C LEU A 222 11.15 14.74 14.23
N ARG A 223 11.40 15.00 15.52
CA ARG A 223 11.51 13.95 16.53
C ARG A 223 10.16 13.24 16.75
N ARG A 224 9.04 13.97 16.74
CA ARG A 224 7.70 13.38 16.83
C ARG A 224 7.41 12.46 15.64
N LEU A 225 7.74 12.87 14.42
CA LEU A 225 7.57 12.06 13.21
C LEU A 225 8.43 10.79 13.25
N ALA A 226 9.67 10.89 13.74
CA ALA A 226 10.54 9.72 13.93
C ALA A 226 9.95 8.74 14.96
N ASN A 227 9.52 9.22 16.13
CA ASN A 227 8.88 8.39 17.16
C ASN A 227 7.62 7.68 16.64
N LEU A 228 6.82 8.38 15.82
CA LEU A 228 5.63 7.81 15.18
C LEU A 228 5.99 6.66 14.23
N ASN A 229 6.97 6.88 13.35
CA ASN A 229 7.42 5.86 12.41
C ASN A 229 8.03 4.65 13.13
N GLU A 230 8.88 4.88 14.13
CA GLU A 230 9.53 3.81 14.89
C GLU A 230 8.50 2.97 15.65
N HIS A 231 7.60 3.61 16.40
CA HIS A 231 6.58 2.91 17.17
C HIS A 231 5.61 2.15 16.27
N PHE A 232 5.18 2.74 15.15
CA PHE A 232 4.27 2.07 14.22
C PHE A 232 4.93 0.88 13.52
N THR A 233 6.19 1.02 13.09
CA THR A 233 6.96 -0.08 12.46
C THR A 233 7.11 -1.25 13.43
N ASN A 234 7.44 -0.98 14.69
CA ASN A 234 7.56 -2.00 15.73
C ASN A 234 6.20 -2.66 16.02
N SER A 235 5.14 -1.86 16.15
CA SER A 235 3.78 -2.35 16.38
C SER A 235 3.30 -3.28 15.26
N ILE A 236 3.54 -2.89 14.00
CA ILE A 236 3.27 -3.71 12.81
C ILE A 236 4.08 -4.99 12.84
N TYR A 237 5.40 -4.90 13.07
CA TYR A 237 6.29 -6.03 13.09
C TYR A 237 5.84 -7.08 14.11
N ARG A 238 5.61 -6.67 15.36
CA ARG A 238 5.18 -7.56 16.44
C ARG A 238 3.85 -8.23 16.12
N ASN A 239 2.87 -7.48 15.63
CA ASN A 239 1.55 -8.03 15.36
C ASN A 239 1.53 -8.97 14.16
N VAL A 240 2.28 -8.66 13.10
CA VAL A 240 2.39 -9.55 11.93
C VAL A 240 3.20 -10.80 12.27
N CYS A 241 4.30 -10.69 13.02
CA CYS A 241 5.10 -11.84 13.43
C CYS A 241 4.36 -12.82 14.34
N ARG A 242 3.31 -12.38 15.06
CA ARG A 242 2.42 -13.29 15.84
C ARG A 242 1.64 -14.25 14.95
N SER A 243 1.33 -13.88 13.71
CA SER A 243 0.56 -14.71 12.76
C SER A 243 1.42 -15.42 11.71
N LEU A 244 2.71 -15.11 11.60
CA LEU A 244 3.62 -15.74 10.65
C LEU A 244 4.24 -17.04 11.20
N PHE A 245 4.47 -18.01 10.31
CA PHE A 245 5.32 -19.16 10.62
C PHE A 245 6.78 -18.72 10.82
N GLU A 246 7.52 -19.46 11.66
CA GLU A 246 8.92 -19.14 11.99
C GLU A 246 9.81 -18.96 10.76
N LYS A 247 9.64 -19.84 9.75
CA LYS A 247 10.36 -19.80 8.47
C LYS A 247 10.19 -18.48 7.69
N ASP A 248 9.05 -17.80 7.86
CA ASP A 248 8.68 -16.62 7.06
C ASP A 248 9.01 -15.30 7.78
N LYS A 249 9.39 -15.33 9.07
CA LYS A 249 9.63 -14.11 9.86
C LYS A 249 10.85 -13.33 9.37
N ILE A 250 11.95 -14.00 9.02
CA ILE A 250 13.14 -13.33 8.47
C ILE A 250 12.86 -12.78 7.07
N VAL A 251 12.08 -13.49 6.26
CA VAL A 251 11.64 -13.01 4.94
C VAL A 251 10.83 -11.73 5.08
N PHE A 252 9.87 -11.70 6.00
CA PHE A 252 9.09 -10.49 6.30
C PHE A 252 9.96 -9.33 6.77
N SER A 253 10.93 -9.61 7.65
CA SER A 253 11.87 -8.61 8.17
C SER A 253 12.72 -7.99 7.06
N LEU A 254 13.18 -8.82 6.11
CA LEU A 254 13.89 -8.35 4.93
C LEU A 254 12.99 -7.52 4.01
N VAL A 255 11.76 -7.95 3.75
CA VAL A 255 10.78 -7.21 2.93
C VAL A 255 10.46 -5.84 3.53
N LEU A 256 10.31 -5.76 4.86
CA LEU A 256 10.14 -4.50 5.57
C LEU A 256 11.38 -3.61 5.44
N CYS A 257 12.57 -4.15 5.70
CA CYS A 257 13.83 -3.41 5.61
C CYS A 257 14.03 -2.80 4.21
N VAL A 258 13.89 -3.61 3.17
CA VAL A 258 14.00 -3.16 1.77
C VAL A 258 12.90 -2.15 1.44
N GLY A 259 11.66 -2.37 1.87
CA GLY A 259 10.56 -1.44 1.66
C GLY A 259 10.84 -0.05 2.23
N ILE A 260 11.37 0.03 3.45
CA ILE A 260 11.73 1.29 4.13
C ILE A 260 12.92 1.97 3.42
N LEU A 261 13.97 1.23 3.08
CA LEU A 261 15.15 1.78 2.40
C LEU A 261 14.82 2.34 1.01
N MET A 262 13.90 1.70 0.29
CA MET A 262 13.41 2.22 -0.99
C MET A 262 12.66 3.55 -0.82
N ALA A 263 11.94 3.71 0.30
CA ALA A 263 11.17 4.91 0.61
C ALA A 263 12.04 6.16 0.80
N GLU A 264 13.07 6.03 1.63
CA GLU A 264 13.98 7.10 2.04
C GLU A 264 14.77 7.65 0.85
N ARG A 265 15.20 6.77 -0.06
CA ARG A 265 15.96 7.18 -1.25
C ARG A 265 15.10 7.87 -2.30
N MET A 266 13.80 7.55 -2.38
CA MET A 266 12.88 8.24 -3.27
C MET A 266 12.67 9.71 -2.86
N ASP A 267 12.74 10.05 -1.57
CA ASP A 267 12.63 11.43 -1.10
C ASP A 267 13.89 12.25 -1.41
N LEU A 268 15.07 11.63 -1.29
CA LEU A 268 16.32 12.22 -1.77
C LEU A 268 16.27 12.53 -3.27
N TRP A 269 15.77 11.60 -4.09
CA TRP A 269 15.63 11.81 -5.54
C TRP A 269 14.55 12.81 -5.90
N LYS A 270 13.41 12.86 -5.20
CA LYS A 270 12.40 13.91 -5.41
C LYS A 270 12.96 15.28 -5.04
N ASN A 271 13.69 15.39 -3.93
CA ASN A 271 14.35 16.63 -3.54
C ASN A 271 15.44 17.07 -4.53
N ILE A 272 16.24 16.13 -5.04
CA ILE A 272 17.24 16.40 -6.09
C ILE A 272 16.55 16.75 -7.42
N ARG A 273 15.48 16.03 -7.80
CA ARG A 273 14.67 16.30 -9.01
C ARG A 273 14.01 17.67 -8.94
N CYS A 274 13.42 18.06 -7.82
CA CYS A 274 12.86 19.40 -7.61
C CYS A 274 13.94 20.47 -7.76
N LYS A 275 15.15 20.23 -7.24
CA LYS A 275 16.29 21.13 -7.44
C LYS A 275 16.77 21.19 -8.89
N ILE A 276 16.86 20.06 -9.61
CA ILE A 276 17.27 20.01 -11.02
C ILE A 276 16.20 20.60 -11.93
N GLN A 277 14.92 20.36 -11.66
CA GLN A 277 13.77 20.86 -12.43
C GLN A 277 13.57 22.37 -12.24
N ALA A 278 13.98 22.93 -11.10
CA ALA A 278 14.09 24.37 -10.89
C ALA A 278 15.22 25.01 -11.73
N VAL A 279 16.24 24.24 -12.12
CA VAL A 279 17.39 24.72 -12.90
C VAL A 279 17.21 24.47 -14.41
N PHE A 280 16.53 23.39 -14.83
CA PHE A 280 16.31 23.04 -16.23
C PHE A 280 14.85 22.59 -16.51
N PRO A 281 13.91 23.53 -16.71
CA PRO A 281 12.47 23.21 -16.82
C PRO A 281 12.06 22.50 -18.13
N GLN A 282 12.79 22.73 -19.23
CA GLN A 282 12.34 22.35 -20.58
C GLN A 282 12.91 21.02 -21.10
N ALA A 283 14.07 20.55 -20.61
CA ALA A 283 14.74 19.37 -21.15
C ALA A 283 14.20 18.02 -20.63
N LEU A 284 13.48 18.01 -19.51
CA LEU A 284 13.05 16.77 -18.83
C LEU A 284 11.57 16.39 -19.05
N ALA A 285 10.75 17.26 -19.65
CA ALA A 285 9.30 17.07 -19.71
C ALA A 285 8.81 16.03 -20.75
N ALA A 286 9.65 15.69 -21.74
CA ALA A 286 9.29 14.79 -22.84
C ALA A 286 9.72 13.33 -22.59
N ASN A 287 10.90 13.09 -22.04
CA ASN A 287 11.45 11.74 -21.88
C ASN A 287 10.82 10.94 -20.73
N PHE A 288 10.20 11.61 -19.74
CA PHE A 288 9.68 10.93 -18.54
C PHE A 288 8.18 10.64 -18.58
N ARG A 289 7.43 11.19 -19.55
CA ARG A 289 5.97 11.07 -19.63
C ARG A 289 5.47 9.67 -20.03
N ASN A 290 6.34 8.83 -20.59
CA ASN A 290 6.00 7.48 -21.04
C ASN A 290 6.18 6.40 -19.96
N MET A 291 6.60 6.76 -18.75
CA MET A 291 7.00 5.81 -17.71
C MET A 291 5.91 5.43 -16.71
N GLU A 292 4.76 6.12 -16.72
CA GLU A 292 3.72 6.03 -15.68
C GLU A 292 2.58 5.03 -15.96
N ARG A 293 2.64 4.22 -17.02
CA ARG A 293 1.54 3.31 -17.40
C ARG A 293 1.95 1.85 -17.45
N ARG A 294 1.94 1.15 -16.29
CA ARG A 294 1.53 -0.26 -16.09
C ARG A 294 1.80 -0.69 -14.63
N VAL A 295 0.87 -1.47 -14.06
CA VAL A 295 0.79 -1.98 -12.66
C VAL A 295 1.04 -3.50 -12.77
N PRO A 296 1.78 -4.22 -11.87
CA PRO A 296 1.51 -4.41 -10.43
C PRO A 296 2.73 -4.33 -9.50
N LEU A 297 2.42 -4.36 -8.19
CA LEU A 297 3.31 -4.37 -7.02
C LEU A 297 4.51 -5.34 -7.15
N CYS A 298 5.62 -4.79 -7.63
CA CYS A 298 6.98 -4.92 -7.14
C CYS A 298 7.76 -3.82 -7.87
N LEU A 299 8.63 -3.09 -7.17
CA LEU A 299 9.53 -2.08 -7.76
C LEU A 299 8.86 -0.78 -8.26
N TYR A 300 8.48 0.06 -7.30
CA TYR A 300 8.52 1.51 -7.50
C TYR A 300 9.82 2.05 -6.88
N ALA A 301 10.94 2.00 -7.60
CA ALA A 301 12.06 2.91 -7.40
C ALA A 301 13.03 2.84 -8.59
N GLN A 302 12.83 3.70 -9.58
CA GLN A 302 13.95 4.09 -10.42
C GLN A 302 14.98 4.82 -9.56
N ASN A 303 16.19 4.29 -9.59
CA ASN A 303 17.44 4.84 -9.06
C ASN A 303 17.54 4.96 -7.55
N LYS A 304 17.92 3.87 -6.87
CA LYS A 304 19.14 3.85 -6.02
C LYS A 304 19.28 2.58 -5.16
N LEU A 305 18.28 1.72 -5.02
CA LEU A 305 18.63 0.31 -4.85
C LEU A 305 19.18 -0.11 -6.22
N ASP A 306 20.35 -0.73 -6.30
CA ASP A 306 20.79 -1.29 -7.58
C ASP A 306 19.81 -2.43 -7.88
N GLU A 307 18.76 -2.12 -8.65
CA GLU A 307 17.66 -3.03 -8.96
C GLU A 307 18.21 -4.31 -9.59
N ASP A 308 19.27 -4.16 -10.38
CA ASP A 308 20.02 -5.27 -10.95
C ASP A 308 20.68 -6.11 -9.84
N THR A 309 21.33 -5.50 -8.83
CA THR A 309 21.90 -6.23 -7.69
C THR A 309 20.84 -6.91 -6.83
N TRP A 310 19.70 -6.27 -6.58
CA TRP A 310 18.61 -6.86 -5.81
C TRP A 310 17.91 -7.99 -6.56
N GLN A 311 17.60 -7.80 -7.83
CA GLN A 311 17.05 -8.84 -8.69
C GLN A 311 18.05 -9.98 -8.83
N PHE A 312 19.35 -9.68 -8.91
CA PHE A 312 20.40 -10.68 -8.88
C PHE A 312 20.40 -11.43 -7.55
N LEU A 313 20.30 -10.75 -6.40
CA LEU A 313 20.20 -11.37 -5.07
C LEU A 313 18.96 -12.28 -4.89
N LEU A 314 17.89 -12.07 -5.65
CA LEU A 314 16.71 -12.95 -5.65
C LEU A 314 16.81 -14.10 -6.66
N THR A 315 17.35 -13.85 -7.85
CA THR A 315 17.26 -14.79 -8.98
C THR A 315 18.57 -15.51 -9.29
N GLY A 316 19.71 -14.91 -8.95
CA GLY A 316 21.05 -15.39 -9.33
C GLY A 316 21.43 -15.06 -10.78
N GLY A 317 20.61 -14.23 -11.44
CA GLY A 317 20.70 -13.93 -12.87
C GLY A 317 20.10 -15.02 -13.75
N VAL A 318 19.86 -14.69 -15.03
CA VAL A 318 19.41 -15.68 -16.01
C VAL A 318 20.60 -16.55 -16.43
N ALA A 319 20.47 -17.86 -16.33
CA ALA A 319 21.52 -18.81 -16.70
C ALA A 319 21.73 -18.82 -18.22
N LEU A 320 22.69 -18.03 -18.68
CA LEU A 320 23.35 -18.23 -19.98
C LEU A 320 24.52 -19.21 -19.77
N ASP A 321 24.86 -19.99 -20.80
CA ASP A 321 26.05 -20.83 -20.77
C ASP A 321 27.27 -20.00 -20.36
N ASN A 322 27.99 -20.45 -19.33
CA ASN A 322 29.17 -19.74 -18.83
C ASN A 322 30.38 -20.06 -19.73
N PRO A 323 30.94 -19.09 -20.46
CA PRO A 323 32.08 -19.32 -21.33
C PRO A 323 33.42 -19.33 -20.58
N TYR A 324 33.44 -19.00 -19.27
CA TYR A 324 34.67 -18.88 -18.48
C TYR A 324 34.90 -20.12 -17.61
N PRO A 325 36.06 -20.81 -17.74
CA PRO A 325 36.36 -21.99 -16.94
C PRO A 325 36.54 -21.63 -15.46
N ASN A 326 36.19 -22.57 -14.58
CA ASN A 326 36.37 -22.44 -13.14
C ASN A 326 37.87 -22.38 -12.80
N PRO A 327 38.34 -21.36 -12.05
CA PRO A 327 39.75 -21.19 -11.74
C PRO A 327 40.31 -22.28 -10.81
N ASP A 328 39.49 -22.80 -9.89
CA ASP A 328 39.89 -23.86 -8.98
C ASP A 328 38.69 -24.72 -8.53
N PRO A 329 38.44 -25.85 -9.23
CA PRO A 329 37.36 -26.77 -8.91
C PRO A 329 37.50 -27.50 -7.56
N THR A 330 38.65 -27.37 -6.86
CA THR A 330 38.88 -28.12 -5.62
C THR A 330 38.06 -27.61 -4.44
N TRP A 331 37.69 -26.31 -4.44
CA TRP A 331 36.92 -25.68 -3.38
C TRP A 331 35.67 -24.94 -3.90
N LEU A 332 35.69 -24.46 -5.15
CA LEU A 332 34.59 -23.71 -5.74
C LEU A 332 33.82 -24.57 -6.75
N GLY A 333 32.51 -24.71 -6.56
CA GLY A 333 31.66 -25.43 -7.51
C GLY A 333 31.35 -24.61 -8.78
N ASP A 334 31.17 -25.29 -9.92
CA ASP A 334 30.91 -24.63 -11.22
C ASP A 334 29.64 -23.77 -11.23
N LYS A 335 28.63 -24.13 -10.44
CA LYS A 335 27.40 -23.33 -10.26
C LYS A 335 27.69 -21.98 -9.58
N SER A 336 28.45 -22.01 -8.48
CA SER A 336 28.89 -20.82 -7.74
C SER A 336 29.80 -19.95 -8.60
N TRP A 337 30.73 -20.57 -9.35
CA TRP A 337 31.57 -19.84 -10.30
C TRP A 337 30.74 -19.15 -11.39
N ALA A 338 29.75 -19.83 -11.97
CA ALA A 338 28.87 -19.22 -12.97
C ALA A 338 28.06 -18.05 -12.40
N GLU A 339 27.67 -18.10 -11.12
CA GLU A 339 27.07 -16.95 -10.42
C GLU A 339 28.05 -15.80 -10.25
N ILE A 340 29.29 -16.04 -9.82
CA ILE A 340 30.33 -15.02 -9.67
C ILE A 340 30.60 -14.32 -11.01
N VAL A 341 30.69 -15.09 -12.10
CA VAL A 341 30.86 -14.56 -13.45
C VAL A 341 29.71 -13.61 -13.82
N ARG A 342 28.46 -13.97 -13.51
CA ARG A 342 27.31 -13.11 -13.78
C ARG A 342 27.28 -11.88 -12.86
N ALA A 343 27.62 -12.06 -11.57
CA ALA A 343 27.72 -10.97 -10.60
C ALA A 343 28.78 -9.94 -11.01
N SER A 344 29.83 -10.38 -11.70
CA SER A 344 30.86 -9.49 -12.27
C SER A 344 30.35 -8.51 -13.34
N GLY A 345 29.13 -8.71 -13.85
CA GLY A 345 28.46 -7.76 -14.75
C GLY A 345 27.72 -6.63 -14.03
N LEU A 346 27.55 -6.71 -12.70
CA LEU A 346 26.88 -5.68 -11.92
C LEU A 346 27.76 -4.44 -11.79
N LYS A 347 27.12 -3.28 -11.71
CA LYS A 347 27.81 -1.98 -11.75
C LYS A 347 28.84 -1.83 -10.62
N ASN A 348 28.49 -2.26 -9.41
CA ASN A 348 29.34 -2.14 -8.22
C ASN A 348 30.29 -3.33 -8.03
N LEU A 349 30.07 -4.43 -8.75
CA LEU A 349 30.85 -5.67 -8.65
C LEU A 349 31.66 -5.96 -9.93
N ASN A 350 31.88 -4.92 -10.75
CA ASN A 350 32.65 -5.07 -11.98
C ASN A 350 34.08 -5.54 -11.68
N GLY A 351 34.54 -6.56 -12.40
CA GLY A 351 35.85 -7.16 -12.18
C GLY A 351 35.89 -8.29 -11.16
N LEU A 352 34.75 -8.67 -10.55
CA LEU A 352 34.72 -9.71 -9.51
C LEU A 352 35.32 -11.04 -9.98
N LYS A 353 35.04 -11.47 -11.21
CA LYS A 353 35.60 -12.74 -11.74
C LYS A 353 37.10 -12.66 -11.99
N GLU A 354 37.59 -11.51 -12.49
CA GLU A 354 39.02 -11.26 -12.70
C GLU A 354 39.80 -11.30 -11.39
N GLU A 355 39.24 -10.70 -10.33
CA GLU A 355 39.86 -10.67 -9.00
C GLU A 355 39.86 -12.04 -8.32
N VAL A 356 38.77 -12.81 -8.42
CA VAL A 356 38.72 -14.17 -7.88
C VAL A 356 39.74 -15.08 -8.58
N ASN A 357 39.94 -14.91 -9.89
CA ASN A 357 40.94 -15.66 -10.64
C ASN A 357 42.38 -15.22 -10.33
N SER A 358 42.59 -13.93 -10.05
CA SER A 358 43.93 -13.37 -9.78
C SER A 358 44.41 -13.63 -8.35
N ASN A 359 43.49 -13.68 -7.37
CA ASN A 359 43.81 -13.85 -5.94
C ASN A 359 43.03 -15.01 -5.29
N ILE A 360 43.14 -16.21 -5.87
CA ILE A 360 42.44 -17.42 -5.41
C ILE A 360 42.67 -17.68 -3.93
N SER A 361 43.89 -17.44 -3.41
CA SER A 361 44.25 -17.69 -2.01
C SER A 361 43.43 -16.89 -1.02
N ALA A 362 43.24 -15.59 -1.25
CA ALA A 362 42.48 -14.74 -0.33
C ALA A 362 40.97 -15.04 -0.37
N TRP A 363 40.44 -15.33 -1.57
CA TRP A 363 39.04 -15.73 -1.73
C TRP A 363 38.75 -17.10 -1.15
N LYS A 364 39.73 -18.02 -1.20
CA LYS A 364 39.65 -19.32 -0.53
C LYS A 364 39.67 -19.17 0.99
N GLU A 365 40.53 -18.33 1.54
CA GLU A 365 40.54 -18.03 2.99
C GLU A 365 39.19 -17.46 3.44
N TYR A 366 38.63 -16.51 2.68
CA TYR A 366 37.28 -15.97 2.93
C TYR A 366 36.18 -17.05 2.80
N TYR A 367 36.30 -17.98 1.85
CA TYR A 367 35.34 -19.07 1.67
C TYR A 367 35.41 -20.13 2.79
N ASP A 368 36.61 -20.46 3.26
CA ASP A 368 36.87 -21.47 4.28
C ASP A 368 36.54 -20.96 5.70
N ASP A 369 36.40 -19.65 5.89
CA ASP A 369 36.00 -19.06 7.17
C ASP A 369 34.62 -19.60 7.64
N PRO A 370 34.44 -19.87 8.95
CA PRO A 370 33.16 -20.33 9.47
C PRO A 370 32.08 -19.24 9.48
N ASN A 371 32.44 -17.96 9.54
CA ASN A 371 31.57 -16.80 9.64
C ASN A 371 31.95 -15.69 8.62
N PRO A 372 31.94 -16.00 7.32
CA PRO A 372 32.33 -15.05 6.27
C PRO A 372 31.43 -13.82 6.22
N GLN A 373 30.19 -13.91 6.72
CA GLN A 373 29.27 -12.78 6.80
C GLN A 373 29.77 -11.62 7.68
N ASP A 374 30.63 -11.92 8.67
CA ASP A 374 31.15 -10.92 9.62
C ASP A 374 32.43 -10.25 9.10
N LEU A 375 33.09 -10.86 8.11
CA LEU A 375 34.30 -10.37 7.49
C LEU A 375 34.02 -9.41 6.32
N SER A 376 34.96 -8.52 6.02
CA SER A 376 34.94 -7.77 4.77
C SER A 376 35.44 -8.67 3.63
N PRO A 377 34.84 -8.60 2.43
CA PRO A 377 35.36 -9.30 1.26
C PRO A 377 36.81 -8.90 0.95
N PRO A 378 37.59 -9.77 0.30
CA PRO A 378 38.95 -9.44 -0.13
C PRO A 378 39.01 -8.16 -0.99
N PRO A 379 40.09 -7.35 -0.89
CA PRO A 379 40.30 -6.19 -1.76
C PRO A 379 40.26 -6.59 -3.25
N PRO A 380 39.69 -5.76 -4.15
CA PRO A 380 39.24 -4.37 -3.95
C PRO A 380 37.81 -4.21 -3.42
N PHE A 381 37.14 -5.30 -3.01
CA PHE A 381 35.75 -5.29 -2.54
C PHE A 381 35.62 -5.16 -1.01
N ASP A 382 36.67 -4.72 -0.33
CA ASP A 382 36.72 -4.49 1.13
C ASP A 382 35.67 -3.47 1.61
N LYS A 383 35.31 -2.54 0.73
CA LYS A 383 34.29 -1.51 0.95
C LYS A 383 32.89 -1.91 0.45
N ALA A 384 32.72 -3.09 -0.13
CA ALA A 384 31.42 -3.57 -0.57
C ALA A 384 30.54 -3.80 0.68
N GLY A 385 29.45 -3.04 0.77
CA GLY A 385 28.50 -3.09 1.90
C GLY A 385 27.07 -3.25 1.43
N GLY A 386 26.16 -3.55 2.36
CA GLY A 386 24.75 -3.73 2.05
C GLY A 386 24.48 -4.88 1.07
N LEU A 387 23.74 -4.61 -0.01
CA LEU A 387 23.31 -5.63 -0.98
C LEU A 387 24.48 -6.22 -1.77
N ASP A 388 25.52 -5.43 -2.06
CA ASP A 388 26.67 -5.89 -2.83
C ASP A 388 27.43 -7.00 -2.07
N LYS A 389 27.60 -6.83 -0.74
CA LYS A 389 28.18 -7.85 0.14
C LYS A 389 27.32 -9.12 0.19
N LEU A 390 25.99 -8.97 0.24
CA LEU A 390 25.06 -10.11 0.23
C LEU A 390 25.14 -10.91 -1.08
N VAL A 391 25.30 -10.23 -2.23
CA VAL A 391 25.45 -10.89 -3.52
C VAL A 391 26.76 -11.67 -3.59
N ILE A 392 27.89 -11.07 -3.19
CA ILE A 392 29.19 -11.75 -3.12
C ILE A 392 29.08 -13.01 -2.25
N LEU A 393 28.51 -12.88 -1.05
CA LEU A 393 28.40 -14.00 -0.13
C LEU A 393 27.45 -15.08 -0.65
N ARG A 394 26.32 -14.71 -1.26
CA ARG A 394 25.39 -15.68 -1.86
C ARG A 394 26.07 -16.51 -2.94
N SER A 395 26.86 -15.87 -3.81
CA SER A 395 27.53 -16.55 -4.91
C SER A 395 28.65 -17.49 -4.45
N LEU A 396 29.30 -17.19 -3.31
CA LEU A 396 30.36 -18.02 -2.73
C LEU A 396 29.82 -19.08 -1.76
N ARG A 397 29.09 -18.65 -0.73
CA ARG A 397 28.61 -19.45 0.42
C ARG A 397 27.09 -19.24 0.62
N PRO A 398 26.24 -19.89 -0.20
CA PRO A 398 24.79 -19.73 -0.11
C PRO A 398 24.20 -20.18 1.25
N ASP A 399 24.90 -21.06 1.98
CA ASP A 399 24.53 -21.51 3.33
C ASP A 399 24.61 -20.39 4.39
N LYS A 400 25.44 -19.36 4.16
CA LYS A 400 25.65 -18.22 5.09
C LYS A 400 24.82 -16.99 4.76
N VAL A 401 23.94 -17.08 3.76
CA VAL A 401 23.09 -15.96 3.34
C VAL A 401 22.10 -15.54 4.44
N VAL A 402 21.51 -16.49 5.18
CA VAL A 402 20.53 -16.16 6.22
C VAL A 402 21.15 -15.32 7.36
N PRO A 403 22.29 -15.71 7.96
CA PRO A 403 23.00 -14.86 8.91
C PRO A 403 23.40 -13.49 8.35
N ALA A 404 23.81 -13.43 7.07
CA ALA A 404 24.19 -12.16 6.45
C ALA A 404 22.98 -11.24 6.24
N VAL A 405 21.83 -11.78 5.86
CA VAL A 405 20.56 -11.06 5.77
C VAL A 405 20.13 -10.56 7.15
N GLN A 406 20.31 -11.36 8.20
CA GLN A 406 20.05 -10.91 9.58
C GLN A 406 20.96 -9.74 9.95
N GLY A 407 22.26 -9.81 9.68
CA GLY A 407 23.19 -8.68 9.88
C GLY A 407 22.75 -7.44 9.11
N PHE A 408 22.35 -7.59 7.84
CA PHE A 408 21.82 -6.49 7.04
C PHE A 408 20.58 -5.83 7.66
N ILE A 409 19.66 -6.62 8.23
CA ILE A 409 18.47 -6.11 8.93
C ILE A 409 18.87 -5.39 10.23
N VAL A 410 19.81 -5.94 10.99
CA VAL A 410 20.32 -5.34 12.23
C VAL A 410 20.95 -3.98 11.97
N ASP A 411 21.75 -3.86 10.90
CA ASP A 411 22.42 -2.61 10.54
C ASP A 411 21.44 -1.46 10.20
N HIS A 412 20.27 -1.78 9.63
CA HIS A 412 19.32 -0.77 9.13
C HIS A 412 18.10 -0.56 10.02
N MET A 413 17.59 -1.61 10.67
CA MET A 413 16.38 -1.56 11.50
C MET A 413 16.65 -1.89 12.97
N GLY A 414 17.70 -2.67 13.26
CA GLY A 414 18.10 -3.07 14.61
C GLY A 414 17.74 -4.52 14.99
N GLN A 415 18.36 -5.00 16.08
CA GLN A 415 18.28 -6.37 16.58
C GLN A 415 16.85 -6.89 16.83
N GLN A 416 15.95 -6.01 17.28
CA GLN A 416 14.57 -6.38 17.59
C GLN A 416 13.77 -6.92 16.40
N TYR A 417 14.25 -6.73 15.16
CA TYR A 417 13.57 -7.18 13.94
C TYR A 417 14.02 -8.56 13.46
N ILE A 418 14.95 -9.22 14.15
CA ILE A 418 15.32 -10.61 13.88
C ILE A 418 14.87 -11.57 14.99
N GLU A 419 14.40 -11.03 16.11
CA GLU A 419 13.96 -11.80 17.28
C GLU A 419 12.43 -11.90 17.29
N PRO A 420 11.86 -13.11 17.15
CA PRO A 420 10.42 -13.27 17.13
C PRO A 420 9.82 -12.89 18.50
N PRO A 421 8.70 -12.14 18.52
CA PRO A 421 8.03 -11.82 19.78
C PRO A 421 7.47 -13.10 20.42
N THR A 422 7.49 -13.14 21.75
CA THR A 422 6.83 -14.21 22.52
C THR A 422 5.32 -14.16 22.30
N PHE A 423 4.68 -15.33 22.34
CA PHE A 423 3.23 -15.41 22.27
C PHE A 423 2.58 -14.67 23.45
N ASP A 424 1.64 -13.78 23.15
CA ASP A 424 0.94 -12.93 24.11
C ASP A 424 -0.57 -12.95 23.82
N LEU A 425 -1.29 -13.75 24.59
CA LEU A 425 -2.75 -13.89 24.48
C LEU A 425 -3.48 -12.62 24.91
N ALA A 426 -2.99 -11.93 25.95
CA ALA A 426 -3.63 -10.73 26.48
C ALA A 426 -3.55 -9.57 25.48
N GLY A 427 -2.36 -9.35 24.90
CA GLY A 427 -2.19 -8.38 23.81
C GLY A 427 -3.07 -8.72 22.60
N SER A 428 -3.07 -9.99 22.16
CA SER A 428 -3.92 -10.42 21.04
C SER A 428 -5.41 -10.20 21.30
N TYR A 429 -5.87 -10.43 22.54
CA TYR A 429 -7.25 -10.19 22.95
C TYR A 429 -7.61 -8.70 22.93
N ASN A 430 -6.73 -7.83 23.45
CA ASN A 430 -6.93 -6.39 23.44
C ASN A 430 -6.98 -5.79 22.01
N ASP A 431 -6.30 -6.43 21.07
CA ASP A 431 -6.33 -6.06 19.65
C ASP A 431 -7.57 -6.59 18.91
N SER A 432 -8.31 -7.52 19.53
CA SER A 432 -9.51 -8.14 18.97
C SER A 432 -10.80 -7.39 19.32
N ASN A 433 -11.87 -7.61 18.55
CA ASN A 433 -13.19 -7.05 18.84
C ASN A 433 -14.29 -7.93 18.22
N CYS A 434 -15.55 -7.60 18.49
CA CYS A 434 -16.70 -8.37 17.99
C CYS A 434 -16.80 -8.49 16.46
N CYS A 435 -16.13 -7.61 15.70
CA CYS A 435 -16.06 -7.65 14.24
C CYS A 435 -14.75 -8.29 13.73
N SER A 436 -13.80 -8.61 14.62
CA SER A 436 -12.47 -9.14 14.32
C SER A 436 -12.17 -10.31 15.26
N PRO A 437 -12.65 -11.53 14.94
CA PRO A 437 -12.45 -12.70 15.79
C PRO A 437 -10.99 -13.16 15.78
N LEU A 438 -10.55 -13.78 16.87
CA LEU A 438 -9.25 -14.43 16.96
C LEU A 438 -9.28 -15.81 16.34
N VAL A 439 -8.28 -16.10 15.50
CA VAL A 439 -8.08 -17.41 14.88
C VAL A 439 -6.72 -17.94 15.33
N PHE A 440 -6.72 -19.11 15.97
CA PHE A 440 -5.50 -19.77 16.42
C PHE A 440 -5.01 -20.75 15.35
N ILE A 441 -3.76 -20.58 14.92
CA ILE A 441 -3.09 -21.50 14.00
C ILE A 441 -2.25 -22.45 14.84
N LEU A 442 -2.59 -23.73 14.80
CA LEU A 442 -1.98 -24.74 15.66
C LEU A 442 -0.96 -25.58 14.89
N SER A 443 0.20 -25.79 15.50
CA SER A 443 1.11 -26.84 15.07
C SER A 443 0.58 -28.20 15.55
N PRO A 444 0.87 -29.30 14.84
CA PRO A 444 0.51 -30.64 15.27
C PRO A 444 0.96 -30.89 16.73
N GLY A 445 0.03 -31.30 17.59
CA GLY A 445 0.30 -31.57 19.01
C GLY A 445 0.23 -30.36 19.95
N SER A 446 -0.09 -29.15 19.46
CA SER A 446 -0.38 -27.99 20.31
C SER A 446 -1.89 -27.78 20.51
N ASP A 447 -2.33 -27.60 21.76
CA ASP A 447 -3.72 -27.28 22.10
C ASP A 447 -3.77 -25.98 22.94
N PRO A 448 -4.39 -24.90 22.44
CA PRO A 448 -4.48 -23.63 23.15
C PRO A 448 -5.63 -23.61 24.16
N MET A 449 -6.51 -24.62 24.18
CA MET A 449 -7.78 -24.56 24.91
C MET A 449 -7.60 -24.39 26.42
N ALA A 450 -6.62 -25.08 27.02
CA ALA A 450 -6.34 -24.95 28.44
C ALA A 450 -5.92 -23.50 28.81
N GLY A 451 -5.09 -22.88 27.98
CA GLY A 451 -4.65 -21.49 28.17
C GLY A 451 -5.79 -20.49 27.96
N LEU A 452 -6.65 -20.73 26.96
CA LEU A 452 -7.83 -19.92 26.66
C LEU A 452 -8.84 -19.94 27.80
N LEU A 453 -9.16 -21.12 28.34
CA LEU A 453 -10.10 -21.27 29.44
C LEU A 453 -9.60 -20.58 30.71
N LYS A 454 -8.30 -20.70 30.99
CA LYS A 454 -7.67 -19.99 32.11
C LYS A 454 -7.76 -18.46 31.92
N PHE A 455 -7.39 -17.96 30.75
CA PHE A 455 -7.45 -16.54 30.45
C PHE A 455 -8.87 -15.98 30.51
N ALA A 456 -9.87 -16.74 30.03
CA ALA A 456 -11.26 -16.34 30.13
C ALA A 456 -11.72 -16.22 31.59
N GLY A 457 -11.33 -17.18 32.44
CA GLY A 457 -11.55 -17.10 33.88
C GLY A 457 -10.90 -15.87 34.53
N ASP A 458 -9.64 -15.57 34.16
CA ASP A 458 -8.89 -14.40 34.65
C ASP A 458 -9.55 -13.07 34.22
N GLN A 459 -10.21 -13.03 33.05
CA GLN A 459 -10.98 -11.88 32.57
C GLN A 459 -12.40 -11.80 33.16
N GLY A 460 -12.80 -12.74 34.01
CA GLY A 460 -14.10 -12.75 34.68
C GLY A 460 -15.24 -13.33 33.84
N PHE A 461 -14.95 -14.06 32.76
CA PHE A 461 -15.98 -14.80 32.01
C PHE A 461 -16.40 -16.05 32.79
N GLU A 462 -17.71 -16.26 32.92
CA GLU A 462 -18.22 -17.48 33.52
C GLU A 462 -18.24 -18.62 32.50
N GLN A 463 -18.18 -19.86 32.99
CA GLN A 463 -18.19 -21.06 32.13
C GLN A 463 -19.45 -21.16 31.24
N LYS A 464 -20.56 -20.54 31.67
CA LYS A 464 -21.83 -20.47 30.93
C LYS A 464 -21.76 -19.55 29.69
N ASP A 465 -20.84 -18.59 29.68
CA ASP A 465 -20.66 -17.62 28.60
C ASP A 465 -19.73 -18.16 27.50
N LEU A 466 -19.03 -19.26 27.78
CA LEU A 466 -18.10 -19.93 26.88
C LEU A 466 -18.79 -21.13 26.22
N GLN A 467 -19.03 -21.03 24.92
CA GLN A 467 -19.53 -22.16 24.11
C GLN A 467 -18.42 -22.67 23.21
N THR A 468 -18.08 -23.95 23.34
CA THR A 468 -17.09 -24.62 22.49
C THR A 468 -17.78 -25.56 21.52
N ILE A 469 -17.53 -25.38 20.22
CA ILE A 469 -18.06 -26.25 19.16
C ILE A 469 -16.88 -26.84 18.39
N SER A 470 -16.81 -28.17 18.31
CA SER A 470 -15.82 -28.88 17.51
C SER A 470 -16.35 -29.13 16.10
N LEU A 471 -15.71 -28.56 15.10
CA LEU A 471 -16.04 -28.77 13.69
C LEU A 471 -15.43 -30.09 13.21
N GLY A 472 -16.23 -31.16 13.19
CA GLY A 472 -15.88 -32.50 12.68
C GLY A 472 -16.76 -32.91 11.49
N GLN A 473 -16.53 -34.09 10.93
CA GLN A 473 -17.38 -34.65 9.87
C GLN A 473 -18.77 -35.02 10.45
N GLY A 474 -19.72 -34.08 10.41
CA GLY A 474 -21.11 -34.36 10.79
C GLY A 474 -21.93 -33.19 11.34
N GLN A 475 -21.72 -31.96 10.86
CA GLN A 475 -22.67 -30.85 11.08
C GLN A 475 -23.17 -30.29 9.76
#